data_AF-A0A1F9C6P5-F1
#
_entry.id   AF-A0A1F9C6P5-F1
#
_cell.length_a   1.000
_cell.length_b   1.000
_cell.length_c   1.000
_cell.angle_alpha   90.00
_cell.angle_beta   90.00
_cell.angle_gamma   90.00
#
_symmetry.space_group_name_H-M   'P 1'
#
loop_
_entity.id
_entity.type
_entity.pdbx_description
1 polymer ?
#
loop_
_entity_poly.entity_id
_entity_poly.type
_entity_poly.pdbx_seq_one_letter_code
_entity_poly.pdbx_strand_id
1 'polypeptide(L)'
;MNCKELVYLLNDYIDGTMEEHLRQEFSVHIDLCEPCLNFLKTYDKTRVLCRQILLEEIPEEVRSRLKTFVLQKAREHHREIEKYLERAARERREQVADILRAYLANQLSPTMDVLFRAHHDRCETCGAFLRGIEGGKAITAAPPDIEEHIAEFLDALPPGEVPTLP
;
A
#
# COMPACT_ATOMS: atom_id res chain seq x y z
N MET A 1 -23.95 -7.71 -11.65
CA MET A 1 -24.47 -6.46 -12.28
C MET A 1 -24.43 -6.46 -13.81
N ASN A 2 -25.20 -5.56 -14.45
CA ASN A 2 -25.14 -5.23 -15.87
C ASN A 2 -24.36 -3.92 -16.16
N CYS A 3 -24.06 -3.63 -17.44
CA CYS A 3 -23.26 -2.46 -17.83
C CYS A 3 -23.86 -1.11 -17.36
N LYS A 4 -25.20 -1.01 -17.31
CA LYS A 4 -25.88 0.23 -16.90
C LYS A 4 -25.74 0.45 -15.39
N GLU A 5 -25.91 -0.61 -14.60
CA GLU A 5 -25.68 -0.59 -13.15
C GLU A 5 -24.23 -0.22 -12.82
N LEU A 6 -23.26 -0.76 -13.56
CA LEU A 6 -21.85 -0.43 -13.41
C LEU A 6 -21.58 1.07 -13.53
N VAL A 7 -22.17 1.74 -14.54
CA VAL A 7 -21.97 3.18 -14.75
C VAL A 7 -22.52 4.01 -13.58
N TYR A 8 -23.65 3.61 -12.98
CA TYR A 8 -24.20 4.32 -11.82
C TYR A 8 -23.36 4.14 -10.56
N LEU A 9 -22.74 2.98 -10.40
CA LEU A 9 -21.91 2.63 -9.24
C LEU A 9 -20.47 3.18 -9.33
N LEU A 10 -20.11 3.77 -10.47
CA LEU A 10 -18.75 4.25 -10.71
C LEU A 10 -18.32 5.34 -9.73
N ASN A 11 -19.24 6.23 -9.32
CA ASN A 11 -18.92 7.29 -8.37
C ASN A 11 -18.49 6.70 -7.02
N ASP A 12 -19.29 5.77 -6.48
CA ASP A 12 -19.02 5.12 -5.20
C ASP A 12 -17.74 4.28 -5.24
N TYR A 13 -17.44 3.68 -6.40
CA TYR A 13 -16.20 2.95 -6.62
C TYR A 13 -14.96 3.88 -6.53
N ILE A 14 -15.05 5.08 -7.10
CA ILE A 14 -13.96 6.06 -7.13
C ILE A 14 -13.77 6.76 -5.78
N ASP A 15 -14.88 7.11 -5.13
CA ASP A 15 -14.88 7.75 -3.81
C ASP A 15 -14.50 6.77 -2.69
N GLY A 16 -14.40 5.48 -3.01
CA GLY A 16 -14.05 4.41 -2.06
C GLY A 16 -15.14 4.13 -1.04
N THR A 17 -16.39 4.53 -1.33
CA THR A 17 -17.56 4.36 -0.46
C THR A 17 -18.38 3.11 -0.77
N MET A 18 -18.01 2.39 -1.84
CA MET A 18 -18.67 1.15 -2.26
C MET A 18 -18.47 0.01 -1.24
N GLU A 19 -19.56 -0.69 -0.92
CA GLU A 19 -19.50 -1.90 -0.08
C GLU A 19 -18.73 -3.04 -0.75
N GLU A 20 -18.02 -3.85 0.05
CA GLU A 20 -17.09 -4.88 -0.44
C GLU A 20 -17.76 -5.90 -1.37
N HIS A 21 -18.96 -6.38 -1.02
CA HIS A 21 -19.69 -7.35 -1.85
C HIS A 21 -20.02 -6.78 -3.24
N LEU A 22 -20.37 -5.50 -3.31
CA LEU A 22 -20.71 -4.81 -4.54
C LEU A 22 -19.44 -4.54 -5.38
N ARG A 23 -18.33 -4.27 -4.70
CA ARG A 23 -17.00 -4.10 -5.32
C ARG A 23 -16.51 -5.36 -6.00
N GLN A 24 -16.75 -6.52 -5.40
CA GLN A 24 -16.42 -7.81 -6.00
C GLN A 24 -17.25 -8.06 -7.27
N GLU A 25 -18.56 -7.84 -7.22
CA GLU A 25 -19.40 -7.93 -8.42
C GLU A 25 -18.98 -6.95 -9.52
N PHE A 26 -18.55 -5.75 -9.13
CA PHE A 26 -18.07 -4.71 -10.03
C PHE A 26 -16.80 -5.17 -10.76
N SER A 27 -15.83 -5.69 -10.00
CA SER A 27 -14.58 -6.23 -10.54
C SER A 27 -14.84 -7.37 -11.52
N VAL A 28 -15.67 -8.34 -11.14
CA VAL A 28 -16.04 -9.49 -12.00
C VAL A 28 -16.65 -9.02 -13.32
N HIS A 29 -17.52 -8.00 -13.29
CA HIS A 29 -18.11 -7.48 -14.52
C HIS A 29 -17.05 -6.85 -15.43
N ILE A 30 -16.11 -6.07 -14.88
CA ILE A 30 -15.04 -5.43 -15.67
C ILE A 30 -14.16 -6.48 -16.34
N ASP A 31 -13.80 -7.53 -15.61
CA ASP A 31 -12.92 -8.60 -16.11
C ASP A 31 -13.56 -9.38 -17.27
N LEU A 32 -14.88 -9.45 -17.30
CA LEU A 32 -15.64 -10.21 -18.30
C LEU A 32 -16.26 -9.33 -19.41
N CYS A 33 -16.19 -8.01 -19.30
CA CYS A 33 -16.86 -7.08 -20.21
C CYS A 33 -15.87 -6.06 -20.80
N GLU A 34 -15.31 -6.40 -21.97
CA GLU A 34 -14.42 -5.51 -22.73
C GLU A 34 -14.97 -4.09 -22.94
N PRO A 35 -16.28 -3.87 -23.25
CA PRO A 35 -16.85 -2.53 -23.32
C PRO A 35 -16.72 -1.72 -22.02
N CYS A 36 -16.98 -2.34 -20.86
CA CYS A 36 -16.88 -1.67 -19.57
C CYS A 36 -15.44 -1.39 -19.18
N LEU A 37 -14.51 -2.30 -19.50
CA LEU A 37 -13.07 -2.06 -19.33
C LEU A 37 -12.59 -0.86 -20.17
N ASN A 38 -13.01 -0.78 -21.43
CA ASN A 38 -12.66 0.34 -22.31
C ASN A 38 -13.30 1.65 -21.86
N PHE A 39 -14.53 1.60 -21.36
CA PHE A 39 -15.20 2.74 -20.74
C PHE A 39 -14.42 3.25 -19.53
N LEU A 40 -14.01 2.38 -18.61
CA LEU A 40 -13.21 2.75 -17.44
C LEU A 40 -11.87 3.38 -17.80
N LYS A 41 -11.16 2.82 -18.78
CA LYS A 41 -9.91 3.41 -19.31
C LYS A 41 -10.14 4.82 -19.87
N THR A 42 -11.28 5.06 -20.49
CA THR A 42 -11.65 6.39 -21.02
C THR A 42 -12.06 7.33 -19.89
N TYR A 43 -12.82 6.85 -18.92
CA TYR A 43 -13.25 7.61 -17.77
C TYR A 43 -12.06 8.08 -16.92
N ASP A 44 -11.06 7.23 -16.68
CA ASP A 44 -9.85 7.62 -15.95
C ASP A 44 -9.08 8.75 -16.67
N LYS A 45 -9.00 8.69 -18.01
CA LYS A 45 -8.47 9.80 -18.81
C LYS A 45 -9.27 11.09 -18.62
N THR A 46 -10.60 11.01 -18.62
CA THR A 46 -11.47 12.16 -18.34
C THR A 46 -11.18 12.73 -16.96
N ARG A 47 -11.03 11.89 -15.93
CA ARG A 47 -10.70 12.32 -14.57
C ARG A 47 -9.35 13.04 -14.50
N VAL A 48 -8.33 12.52 -15.18
CA VAL A 48 -7.01 13.15 -15.28
C VAL A 48 -7.10 14.50 -15.99
N LEU A 49 -7.79 14.57 -17.14
CA LEU A 49 -7.97 15.80 -17.90
C LEU A 49 -8.75 16.87 -17.12
N CYS A 50 -9.84 16.48 -16.45
CA CYS A 50 -10.61 17.39 -15.60
C CYS A 50 -9.76 17.93 -14.45
N ARG A 51 -8.93 17.10 -13.81
CA ARG A 51 -7.97 17.56 -12.78
C ARG A 51 -6.95 18.53 -13.36
N GLN A 52 -6.45 18.31 -14.57
CA GLN A 52 -5.49 19.22 -15.21
C GLN A 52 -6.10 20.58 -15.56
N ILE A 53 -7.37 20.61 -15.95
CA ILE A 53 -8.09 21.85 -16.32
C ILE A 53 -8.52 22.64 -15.07
N LEU A 54 -8.82 21.96 -13.97
CA LEU A 54 -9.26 22.57 -12.70
C LEU A 54 -8.13 22.93 -11.72
N LEU A 55 -6.86 22.74 -12.12
CA LEU A 55 -5.71 23.19 -11.33
C LEU A 55 -5.59 24.72 -11.43
N GLU A 56 -6.51 25.44 -10.80
CA GLU A 56 -6.15 26.75 -10.28
C GLU A 56 -5.05 26.52 -9.24
N GLU A 57 -3.86 27.08 -9.47
CA GLU A 57 -2.78 26.96 -8.50
C GLU A 57 -3.27 27.46 -7.14
N ILE A 58 -3.03 26.68 -6.08
CA ILE A 58 -3.37 27.08 -4.71
C ILE A 58 -2.79 28.49 -4.48
N PRO A 59 -3.63 29.50 -4.20
CA PRO A 59 -3.14 30.87 -4.02
C PRO A 59 -2.03 30.91 -2.98
N GLU A 60 -0.98 31.69 -3.26
CA GLU A 60 0.22 31.71 -2.41
C GLU A 60 -0.10 32.08 -0.96
N GLU A 61 -1.10 32.93 -0.73
CA GLU A 61 -1.59 33.26 0.61
C GLU A 61 -2.11 32.02 1.36
N VAL A 62 -2.94 31.20 0.70
CA VAL A 62 -3.50 29.98 1.28
C VAL A 62 -2.39 28.97 1.57
N ARG A 63 -1.47 28.80 0.62
CA ARG A 63 -0.29 27.92 0.77
C ARG A 63 0.56 28.34 1.97
N SER A 64 0.87 29.63 2.07
CA SER A 64 1.67 30.20 3.14
C SER A 64 1.00 30.06 4.51
N ARG A 65 -0.31 30.33 4.58
CA ARG A 65 -1.11 30.18 5.81
C ARG A 65 -1.19 28.72 6.26
N LEU A 66 -1.45 27.80 5.32
CA LEU A 66 -1.49 26.37 5.61
C LEU A 66 -0.13 25.87 6.12
N LYS A 67 0.96 26.23 5.43
CA LYS A 67 2.32 25.87 5.85
C LYS A 67 2.62 26.36 7.27
N THR A 68 2.28 27.62 7.56
CA THR A 68 2.48 28.22 8.89
C THR A 68 1.69 27.49 9.96
N PHE A 69 0.41 27.22 9.69
CA PHE A 69 -0.48 26.49 10.57
C PHE A 69 0.05 25.06 10.87
N VAL A 70 0.41 24.30 9.84
CA VAL A 70 0.95 22.94 10.00
C VAL A 70 2.25 22.94 10.80
N LEU A 71 3.18 23.85 10.50
CA LEU A 71 4.44 23.96 11.25
C LEU A 71 4.25 24.42 12.69
N GLN A 72 3.24 25.26 12.96
CA GLN A 72 2.88 25.63 14.32
C GLN A 72 2.32 24.41 15.06
N LYS A 73 1.37 23.69 14.48
CA LYS A 73 0.77 22.49 15.08
C LYS A 73 1.80 21.39 15.30
N ALA A 74 2.71 21.18 14.36
CA ALA A 74 3.80 20.22 14.50
C ALA A 74 4.71 20.54 15.71
N ARG A 75 4.96 21.83 15.99
CA ARG A 75 5.72 22.25 17.17
C ARG A 75 4.93 22.07 18.47
N GLU A 76 3.64 22.44 18.46
CA GLU A 76 2.75 22.26 19.61
C GLU A 76 2.62 20.79 20.01
N HIS A 77 2.57 19.88 19.04
CA HIS A 77 2.37 18.44 19.24
C HIS A 77 3.63 17.59 19.00
N HIS A 78 4.84 18.18 19.10
CA HIS A 78 6.07 17.48 18.73
C HIS A 78 6.27 16.17 19.51
N ARG A 79 5.91 16.15 20.80
CA ARG A 79 6.06 14.96 21.64
C ARG A 79 5.10 13.84 21.25
N GLU A 80 3.87 14.20 20.92
CA GLU A 80 2.87 13.24 20.44
C GLU A 80 3.25 12.69 19.07
N ILE A 81 3.77 13.55 18.19
CA ILE A 81 4.29 13.16 16.88
C ILE A 81 5.49 12.23 17.05
N GLU A 82 6.46 12.56 17.92
CA GLU A 82 7.60 11.69 18.24
C GLU A 82 7.13 10.33 18.74
N LYS A 83 6.20 10.29 19.70
CA LYS A 83 5.63 9.03 20.19
C LYS A 83 4.94 8.22 19.09
N TYR A 84 4.20 8.89 18.21
CA TYR A 84 3.56 8.24 17.07
C TYR A 84 4.60 7.64 16.12
N LEU A 85 5.65 8.38 15.78
CA LEU A 85 6.72 7.91 14.90
C LEU A 85 7.50 6.76 15.53
N GLU A 86 7.82 6.84 16.83
CA GLU A 86 8.46 5.74 17.56
C GLU A 86 7.60 4.48 17.59
N ARG A 87 6.29 4.64 17.79
CA ARG A 87 5.32 3.55 17.76
C ARG A 87 5.23 2.94 16.36
N ALA A 88 5.05 3.77 15.33
CA ALA A 88 4.97 3.32 13.94
C ALA A 88 6.25 2.62 13.50
N ALA A 89 7.42 3.15 13.89
CA ALA A 89 8.70 2.51 13.63
C ALA A 89 8.79 1.13 14.31
N ARG A 90 8.33 1.00 15.57
CA ARG A 90 8.30 -0.29 16.28
C ARG A 90 7.39 -1.30 15.60
N GLU A 91 6.15 -0.91 15.30
CA GLU A 91 5.16 -1.75 14.61
C GLU A 91 5.71 -2.23 13.26
N ARG A 92 6.38 -1.34 12.51
CA ARG A 92 7.07 -1.69 11.26
C ARG A 92 8.17 -2.72 11.46
N ARG A 93 9.07 -2.57 12.45
CA ARG A 93 10.13 -3.58 12.69
C ARG A 93 9.55 -4.93 13.06
N GLU A 94 8.49 -4.92 13.86
CA GLU A 94 7.79 -6.12 14.30
C GLU A 94 7.18 -6.84 13.10
N GLN A 95 6.47 -6.14 12.21
CA GLN A 95 5.94 -6.69 10.96
C GLN A 95 7.02 -7.31 10.07
N VAL A 96 8.15 -6.63 9.89
CA VAL A 96 9.27 -7.17 9.10
C VAL A 96 9.84 -8.44 9.76
N ALA A 97 10.06 -8.42 11.08
CA ALA A 97 10.57 -9.56 11.81
C ALA A 97 9.60 -10.75 11.78
N ASP A 98 8.31 -10.49 11.83
CA ASP A 98 7.25 -11.48 11.72
C ASP A 98 7.23 -12.13 10.33
N ILE A 99 7.27 -11.33 9.25
CA ILE A 99 7.34 -11.83 7.87
C ILE A 99 8.57 -12.70 7.66
N LEU A 100 9.75 -12.25 8.12
CA LEU A 100 10.99 -13.01 8.01
C LEU A 100 10.91 -14.34 8.77
N ARG A 101 10.36 -14.33 9.99
CA ARG A 101 10.17 -15.55 10.78
C ARG A 101 9.20 -16.51 10.10
N ALA A 102 8.07 -16.02 9.62
CA ALA A 102 7.07 -16.83 8.93
C ALA A 102 7.62 -17.41 7.61
N TYR A 103 8.39 -16.64 6.85
CA TYR A 103 9.05 -17.12 5.63
C TYR A 103 10.01 -18.29 5.93
N LEU A 104 10.90 -18.11 6.91
CA LEU A 104 11.86 -19.15 7.30
C LEU A 104 11.19 -20.40 7.88
N ALA A 105 10.06 -20.24 8.57
CA ALA A 105 9.27 -21.34 9.10
C ALA A 105 8.38 -22.01 8.03
N ASN A 106 8.34 -21.49 6.79
CA ASN A 106 7.38 -21.89 5.74
C ASN A 106 5.92 -21.78 6.19
N GLN A 107 5.59 -20.70 6.91
CA GLN A 107 4.28 -20.43 7.51
C GLN A 107 3.60 -19.18 6.94
N LEU A 108 4.11 -18.59 5.85
CA LEU A 108 3.42 -17.50 5.16
C LEU A 108 2.10 -18.00 4.55
N SER A 109 1.12 -17.10 4.46
CA SER A 109 -0.09 -17.35 3.69
C SER A 109 0.26 -17.59 2.21
N PRO A 110 -0.54 -18.37 1.44
CA PRO A 110 -0.20 -18.74 0.07
C PRO A 110 0.06 -17.53 -0.85
N THR A 111 -0.72 -16.46 -0.70
CA THR A 111 -0.56 -15.23 -1.48
C THR A 111 0.75 -14.51 -1.12
N MET A 112 0.99 -14.29 0.18
CA MET A 112 2.19 -13.61 0.65
C MET A 112 3.46 -14.36 0.29
N ASP A 113 3.39 -15.68 0.35
CA ASP A 113 4.48 -16.56 -0.01
C ASP A 113 4.91 -16.42 -1.48
N VAL A 114 3.94 -16.42 -2.40
CA VAL A 114 4.21 -16.20 -3.84
C VAL A 114 4.85 -14.83 -4.08
N LEU A 115 4.29 -13.78 -3.47
CA LEU A 115 4.78 -12.41 -3.65
C LEU A 115 6.20 -12.24 -3.10
N PHE A 116 6.43 -12.73 -1.87
CA PHE A 116 7.71 -12.59 -1.22
C PHE A 116 8.80 -13.42 -1.90
N ARG A 117 8.50 -14.66 -2.34
CA ARG A 117 9.43 -15.48 -3.14
C ARG A 117 9.75 -14.83 -4.48
N ALA A 118 8.74 -14.34 -5.20
CA ALA A 118 8.95 -13.69 -6.50
C ALA A 118 9.86 -12.45 -6.40
N HIS A 119 9.74 -11.70 -5.29
CA HIS A 119 10.65 -10.61 -4.97
C HIS A 119 12.04 -11.12 -4.59
N HIS A 120 12.14 -12.05 -3.64
CA HIS A 120 13.38 -12.64 -3.17
C HIS A 120 14.25 -13.18 -4.32
N ASP A 121 13.67 -13.94 -5.24
CA ASP A 121 14.38 -14.58 -6.36
C ASP A 121 15.02 -13.57 -7.32
N ARG A 122 14.50 -12.34 -7.36
CA ARG A 122 14.94 -11.26 -8.27
C ARG A 122 15.66 -10.12 -7.55
N CYS A 123 15.71 -10.16 -6.22
CA CYS A 123 16.27 -9.09 -5.40
C CYS A 123 17.62 -9.50 -4.84
N GLU A 124 18.69 -8.81 -5.24
CA GLU A 124 20.05 -9.08 -4.75
C GLU A 124 20.17 -8.91 -3.23
N THR A 125 19.54 -7.87 -2.68
CA THR A 125 19.53 -7.53 -1.24
C THR A 125 18.89 -8.64 -0.41
N CYS A 126 17.63 -8.99 -0.71
CA CYS A 126 16.92 -10.08 -0.01
C CYS A 126 17.60 -11.44 -0.25
N GLY A 127 18.06 -11.70 -1.48
CA GLY A 127 18.74 -12.93 -1.84
C GLY A 127 20.03 -13.15 -1.06
N ALA A 128 20.89 -12.13 -0.98
CA ALA A 128 22.15 -12.20 -0.24
C ALA A 128 21.92 -12.41 1.25
N PHE A 129 20.96 -11.68 1.84
CA PHE A 129 20.60 -11.81 3.23
C PHE A 129 20.08 -13.21 3.57
N LEU A 130 19.04 -13.67 2.85
CA LEU A 130 18.36 -14.93 3.16
C LEU A 130 19.25 -16.17 2.93
N ARG A 131 20.10 -16.17 1.90
CA ARG A 131 21.11 -17.25 1.71
C ARG A 131 22.11 -17.34 2.87
N GLY A 132 22.41 -16.22 3.53
CA GLY A 132 23.26 -16.19 4.72
C GLY A 132 22.62 -16.83 5.97
N ILE A 133 21.29 -16.99 5.96
CA ILE A 133 20.50 -17.47 7.11
C ILE A 133 20.19 -18.96 7.02
N GLU A 134 20.05 -19.50 5.80
CA GLU A 134 19.88 -20.94 5.53
C GLU A 134 20.98 -21.83 6.16
N GLY A 135 22.10 -21.24 6.60
CA GLY A 135 23.14 -21.89 7.41
C GLY A 135 22.78 -22.16 8.90
N GLY A 136 21.52 -22.03 9.31
CA GLY A 136 21.02 -22.49 10.62
C GLY A 136 21.17 -21.49 11.77
N LYS A 137 21.36 -20.20 11.51
CA LYS A 137 21.34 -19.15 12.54
C LYS A 137 19.92 -18.62 12.72
N ALA A 138 19.36 -18.73 13.90
CA ALA A 138 18.11 -18.05 14.25
C ALA A 138 18.31 -16.53 14.12
N ILE A 139 17.49 -15.87 13.29
CA ILE A 139 17.47 -14.41 13.21
C ILE A 139 16.86 -13.89 14.50
N THR A 140 17.63 -13.11 15.27
CA THR A 140 17.11 -12.34 16.41
C THR A 140 16.65 -10.94 16.00
N ALA A 141 17.28 -10.34 14.98
CA ALA A 141 16.88 -9.08 14.36
C ALA A 141 17.46 -8.96 12.94
N ALA A 142 16.72 -8.32 12.02
CA ALA A 142 17.23 -7.98 10.70
C ALA A 142 18.16 -6.74 10.76
N PRO A 143 19.19 -6.66 9.91
CA PRO A 143 19.96 -5.43 9.71
C PRO A 143 19.05 -4.25 9.29
N PRO A 144 19.36 -3.00 9.66
CA PRO A 144 18.50 -1.84 9.35
C PRO A 144 18.21 -1.64 7.86
N ASP A 145 19.18 -1.93 7.00
CA ASP A 145 19.04 -1.87 5.54
C ASP A 145 18.08 -2.93 4.99
N ILE A 146 18.09 -4.12 5.59
CA ILE A 146 17.12 -5.19 5.27
C ILE A 146 15.75 -4.85 5.82
N GLU A 147 15.69 -4.29 7.03
CA GLU A 147 14.44 -3.86 7.66
C GLU A 147 13.73 -2.80 6.80
N GLU A 148 14.46 -1.77 6.38
CA GLU A 148 13.95 -0.71 5.51
C GLU A 148 13.48 -1.28 4.16
N HIS A 149 14.31 -2.10 3.52
CA HIS A 149 13.98 -2.70 2.22
C HIS A 149 12.73 -3.60 2.26
N ILE A 150 12.56 -4.42 3.30
CA ILE A 150 11.37 -5.26 3.44
C ILE A 150 10.16 -4.41 3.84
N ALA A 151 10.34 -3.38 4.67
CA ALA A 151 9.25 -2.46 5.00
C ALA A 151 8.72 -1.73 3.75
N GLU A 152 9.59 -1.28 2.85
CA GLU A 152 9.18 -0.69 1.57
C GLU A 152 8.39 -1.67 0.70
N PHE A 153 8.80 -2.94 0.68
CA PHE A 153 8.03 -4.00 0.00
C PHE A 153 6.63 -4.14 0.61
N LEU A 154 6.51 -4.15 1.94
CA LEU A 154 5.22 -4.27 2.63
C LEU A 154 4.31 -3.05 2.39
N ASP A 155 4.89 -1.83 2.40
CA ASP A 155 4.16 -0.58 2.13
C ASP A 155 3.68 -0.50 0.67
N ALA A 156 4.30 -1.25 -0.25
CA ALA A 156 3.95 -1.29 -1.68
C ALA A 156 2.92 -2.38 -2.05
N LEU A 157 2.46 -3.19 -1.09
CA LEU A 157 1.47 -4.23 -1.35
C LEU A 157 0.10 -3.62 -1.72
N PRO A 158 -0.65 -4.24 -2.64
CA PRO A 158 -2.00 -3.81 -2.96
C PRO A 158 -2.93 -3.92 -1.73
N PRO A 159 -3.92 -3.02 -1.62
CA PRO A 159 -4.84 -2.99 -0.48
C PRO A 159 -5.61 -4.32 -0.35
N GLY A 160 -5.57 -4.93 0.84
CA GLY A 160 -6.16 -6.24 1.13
C GLY A 160 -5.11 -7.35 1.36
N GLU A 161 -3.87 -7.13 0.94
CA GLU A 161 -2.73 -8.02 1.22
C GLU A 161 -1.99 -7.58 2.48
N VAL A 162 -2.67 -7.64 3.63
CA VAL A 162 -2.00 -7.48 4.92
C VAL A 162 -1.29 -8.80 5.25
N PRO A 163 -0.05 -8.78 5.78
CA PRO A 163 0.57 -9.93 6.40
C PRO A 163 -0.33 -10.56 7.46
N THR A 164 -1.15 -11.53 7.08
CA THR A 164 -1.86 -12.37 8.04
C THR A 164 -0.86 -13.40 8.52
N LEU A 165 -0.24 -13.09 9.66
CA LEU A 165 0.50 -14.07 10.42
C LEU A 165 -0.50 -15.09 10.99
N PRO A 166 -0.17 -16.38 11.02
CA PRO A 166 -0.99 -17.38 11.68
C PRO A 166 -1.14 -17.10 13.19
#